data_AF-A0A5D8ZYS3-F1
#
_entry.id   AF-A0A5D8ZYS3-F1
#
_cell.length_a   1.000
_cell.length_b   1.000
_cell.length_c   1.000
_cell.angle_alpha   90.00
_cell.angle_beta   90.00
_cell.angle_gamma   90.00
#
_symmetry.space_group_name_H-M   'P 1'
#
loop_
_entity.id
_entity.type
_entity.pdbx_description
1 polymer ?
#
loop_
_entity_poly.entity_id
_entity_poly.type
_entity_poly.pdbx_seq_one_letter_code
_entity_poly.pdbx_strand_id
1 'polypeptide(L)'
;MKKTLTLLLTFPFIFLTAQDNDNACKYISEELKEKPLECIDKSTYKENDEVYQIFKWSAFKDNYLIRIEHTGNKYILVKKKIFTGEYDQKTGEKIDSRFTVLVQKNFTQKQYVQFTKLLSENHFWINNDYDVPSTCTDGSGIFIHALKKNSFLKMSNGNCSPKHEYLNTLYQKITELFNL
;
A
#
# COMPACT_ATOMS: atom_id res chain seq x y z
N MET A 1 -14.09 50.26 -16.56
CA MET A 1 -13.95 49.20 -15.53
C MET A 1 -14.37 47.87 -16.14
N LYS A 2 -13.43 47.03 -16.58
CA LYS A 2 -13.71 45.68 -17.07
C LYS A 2 -13.45 44.70 -15.92
N LYS A 3 -14.49 44.06 -15.40
CA LYS A 3 -14.38 42.99 -14.41
C LYS A 3 -13.88 41.74 -15.15
N THR A 4 -12.62 41.39 -14.96
CA THR A 4 -12.09 40.08 -15.35
C THR A 4 -12.68 39.05 -14.39
N LEU A 5 -13.57 38.21 -14.91
CA LEU A 5 -14.13 37.07 -14.20
C LEU A 5 -13.01 36.03 -14.05
N THR A 6 -12.52 35.85 -12.84
CA THR A 6 -11.54 34.84 -12.45
C THR A 6 -12.18 33.46 -12.60
N LEU A 7 -11.84 32.73 -13.66
CA LEU A 7 -12.17 31.31 -13.77
C LEU A 7 -11.12 30.53 -12.98
N LEU A 8 -11.36 30.34 -11.68
CA LEU A 8 -10.65 29.32 -10.91
C LEU A 8 -11.10 27.95 -11.43
N LEU A 9 -10.24 27.31 -12.22
CA LEU A 9 -10.30 25.88 -12.48
C LEU A 9 -10.02 25.15 -11.16
N THR A 10 -11.05 24.95 -10.35
CA THR A 10 -11.02 24.00 -9.25
C THR A 10 -10.99 22.61 -9.86
N PHE A 11 -9.79 22.04 -9.96
CA PHE A 11 -9.58 20.62 -10.26
C PHE A 11 -10.45 19.78 -9.32
N PRO A 12 -11.25 18.82 -9.83
CA PRO A 12 -12.05 17.94 -8.99
C PRO A 12 -11.15 16.80 -8.50
N PHE A 13 -10.21 17.10 -7.61
CA PHE A 13 -9.56 16.07 -6.78
C PHE A 13 -10.23 16.04 -5.40
N ILE A 14 -11.53 15.73 -5.41
CA ILE A 14 -12.28 15.34 -4.21
C ILE A 14 -12.96 14.02 -4.55
N PHE A 15 -12.17 12.97 -4.71
CA PHE A 15 -12.65 11.59 -4.78
C PHE A 15 -11.72 10.71 -3.98
N LEU A 16 -11.56 10.97 -2.67
CA LEU A 16 -10.95 9.98 -1.76
C LEU A 16 -11.48 10.02 -0.33
N THR A 17 -12.56 10.74 -0.04
CA THR A 17 -13.12 10.76 1.31
C THR A 17 -14.63 10.56 1.28
N ALA A 18 -15.04 9.36 1.72
CA ALA A 18 -16.36 9.02 2.29
C ALA A 18 -17.38 8.18 1.49
N GLN A 19 -17.06 7.55 0.35
CA GLN A 19 -17.97 6.58 -0.31
C GLN A 19 -17.35 5.22 -0.73
N ASP A 20 -16.08 4.93 -0.41
CA ASP A 20 -15.24 4.04 -1.23
C ASP A 20 -14.77 2.70 -0.59
N ASN A 21 -15.36 2.22 0.51
CA ASN A 21 -14.82 0.99 1.13
C ASN A 21 -15.04 -0.26 0.25
N ASP A 22 -16.24 -0.45 -0.30
CA ASP A 22 -16.54 -1.55 -1.23
C ASP A 22 -15.67 -1.51 -2.49
N ASN A 23 -15.33 -0.30 -2.95
CA ASN A 23 -14.54 -0.09 -4.16
C ASN A 23 -13.06 -0.47 -3.94
N ALA A 24 -12.50 -0.15 -2.77
CA ALA A 24 -11.14 -0.54 -2.41
C ALA A 24 -11.00 -2.06 -2.21
N CYS A 25 -11.97 -2.69 -1.52
CA CYS A 25 -12.02 -4.14 -1.36
C CYS A 25 -12.08 -4.85 -2.71
N LYS A 26 -12.96 -4.36 -3.59
CA LYS A 26 -13.16 -4.88 -4.94
C LYS A 26 -11.91 -4.70 -5.79
N TYR A 27 -11.28 -3.54 -5.76
CA TYR A 27 -10.02 -3.30 -6.48
C TYR A 27 -8.91 -4.28 -6.05
N ILE A 28 -8.68 -4.43 -4.74
CA ILE A 28 -7.63 -5.34 -4.24
C ILE A 28 -7.96 -6.80 -4.62
N SER A 29 -9.22 -7.21 -4.51
CA SER A 29 -9.67 -8.57 -4.82
C SER A 29 -9.67 -8.88 -6.32
N GLU A 30 -10.30 -8.03 -7.12
CA GLU A 30 -10.60 -8.30 -8.52
C GLU A 30 -9.46 -7.85 -9.45
N GLU A 31 -8.87 -6.68 -9.22
CA GLU A 31 -7.84 -6.12 -10.10
C GLU A 31 -6.45 -6.63 -9.70
N LEU A 32 -6.14 -6.64 -8.40
CA LEU A 32 -4.82 -7.07 -7.92
C LEU A 32 -4.74 -8.57 -7.60
N LYS A 33 -5.89 -9.28 -7.60
CA LYS A 33 -6.00 -10.69 -7.21
C LYS A 33 -5.33 -10.95 -5.86
N GLU A 34 -5.63 -10.09 -4.90
CA GLU A 34 -5.12 -10.12 -3.52
C GLU A 34 -6.25 -10.24 -2.52
N LYS A 35 -5.97 -10.79 -1.34
CA LYS A 35 -6.97 -10.79 -0.27
C LYS A 35 -7.10 -9.37 0.29
N PRO A 36 -8.29 -8.73 0.25
CA PRO A 36 -8.47 -7.38 0.80
C PRO A 36 -8.54 -7.45 2.33
N LEU A 37 -7.42 -7.23 3.02
CA LEU A 37 -7.33 -7.44 4.48
C LEU A 37 -8.32 -6.61 5.30
N GLU A 38 -8.70 -5.43 4.81
CA GLU A 38 -9.68 -4.55 5.45
C GLU A 38 -11.09 -5.17 5.48
N CYS A 39 -11.38 -6.09 4.54
CA CYS A 39 -12.74 -6.51 4.18
C CYS A 39 -13.00 -8.00 4.47
N ILE A 40 -12.00 -8.72 4.96
CA ILE A 40 -12.16 -10.11 5.37
C ILE A 40 -12.65 -10.22 6.81
N ASP A 41 -13.40 -11.28 7.12
CA ASP A 41 -13.81 -11.59 8.48
C ASP A 41 -12.59 -11.94 9.34
N LYS A 42 -12.21 -11.00 10.20
CA LYS A 42 -11.04 -11.09 11.08
C LYS A 42 -11.19 -12.22 12.11
N SER A 43 -12.40 -12.66 12.41
CA SER A 43 -12.65 -13.76 13.35
C SER A 43 -12.07 -15.08 12.84
N THR A 44 -12.00 -15.25 11.52
CA THR A 44 -11.49 -16.44 10.83
C THR A 44 -9.97 -16.57 10.84
N TYR A 45 -9.24 -15.52 11.24
CA TYR A 45 -7.79 -15.55 11.35
C TYR A 45 -7.34 -16.43 12.52
N LYS A 46 -6.27 -17.21 12.29
CA LYS A 46 -5.67 -18.04 13.35
C LYS A 46 -4.69 -17.21 14.18
N GLU A 47 -4.44 -17.65 15.41
CA GLU A 47 -3.59 -16.95 16.38
C GLU A 47 -2.21 -16.59 15.83
N ASN A 48 -1.61 -17.51 15.07
CA ASN A 48 -0.26 -17.37 14.54
C ASN A 48 -0.21 -16.83 13.11
N ASP A 49 -1.36 -16.55 12.50
CA ASP A 49 -1.39 -16.05 11.13
C ASP A 49 -1.22 -14.52 11.14
N GLU A 50 -0.31 -14.02 10.31
CA GLU A 50 -0.08 -12.59 10.11
C GLU A 50 0.12 -12.27 8.64
N VAL A 51 -0.53 -11.22 8.14
CA VAL A 51 -0.30 -10.72 6.79
C VAL A 51 -0.12 -9.22 6.78
N TYR A 52 0.89 -8.80 6.03
CA TYR A 52 1.25 -7.41 5.80
C TYR A 52 1.19 -7.15 4.29
N GLN A 53 0.44 -6.13 3.89
CA GLN A 53 0.34 -5.62 2.53
C GLN A 53 0.83 -4.17 2.53
N ILE A 54 1.92 -3.93 1.81
CA ILE A 54 2.60 -2.64 1.75
C ILE A 54 2.55 -2.18 0.30
N PHE A 55 1.66 -1.23 0.02
CA PHE A 55 1.50 -0.60 -1.27
C PHE A 55 2.40 0.63 -1.33
N LYS A 56 3.19 0.75 -2.39
CA LYS A 56 3.91 1.97 -2.72
C LYS A 56 3.41 2.44 -4.07
N TRP A 57 2.99 3.70 -4.15
CA TRP A 57 2.49 4.27 -5.38
C TRP A 57 3.21 5.58 -5.71
N SER A 58 3.18 5.95 -6.98
CA SER A 58 3.71 7.23 -7.47
C SER A 58 2.96 7.65 -8.73
N ALA A 59 2.73 8.95 -8.87
CA ALA A 59 2.25 9.55 -10.11
C ALA A 59 3.30 9.54 -11.23
N PHE A 60 4.59 9.40 -10.88
CA PHE A 60 5.72 9.55 -11.81
C PHE A 60 6.57 8.29 -11.95
N LYS A 61 6.32 7.27 -11.12
CA LYS A 61 7.09 6.02 -11.07
C LYS A 61 6.15 4.83 -10.98
N ASP A 62 6.73 3.64 -11.08
CA ASP A 62 6.01 2.39 -10.92
C ASP A 62 5.34 2.25 -9.54
N ASN A 63 4.18 1.61 -9.55
CA ASN A 63 3.45 1.21 -8.36
C ASN A 63 3.81 -0.23 -7.98
N TYR A 64 3.89 -0.52 -6.69
CA TYR A 64 4.23 -1.85 -6.19
C TYR A 64 3.37 -2.26 -5.00
N LEU A 65 3.19 -3.57 -4.85
CA LEU A 65 2.71 -4.19 -3.62
C LEU A 65 3.77 -5.18 -3.13
N ILE A 66 4.16 -5.06 -1.88
CA ILE A 66 4.88 -6.10 -1.15
C ILE A 66 3.90 -6.76 -0.19
N ARG A 67 3.77 -8.08 -0.27
CA ARG A 67 2.99 -8.89 0.65
C ARG A 67 3.88 -9.87 1.40
N ILE A 68 3.83 -9.80 2.72
CA ILE A 68 4.55 -10.71 3.63
C ILE A 68 3.48 -11.45 4.41
N GLU A 69 3.52 -12.78 4.39
CA GLU A 69 2.57 -13.65 5.09
C GLU A 69 3.31 -14.67 5.93
N HIS A 70 2.81 -14.87 7.14
CA HIS A 70 3.08 -16.01 7.99
C HIS A 70 1.75 -16.73 8.23
N THR A 71 1.66 -17.99 7.79
CA THR A 71 0.45 -18.80 7.95
C THR A 71 0.84 -20.22 8.36
N GLY A 72 0.52 -20.61 9.60
CA GLY A 72 1.01 -21.85 10.19
C GLY A 72 2.53 -21.94 10.19
N ASN A 73 3.12 -22.87 9.41
CA ASN A 73 4.57 -23.02 9.27
C ASN A 73 5.13 -22.43 7.96
N LYS A 74 4.33 -21.67 7.23
CA LYS A 74 4.70 -21.10 5.92
C LYS A 74 4.98 -19.62 6.05
N TYR A 75 6.06 -19.17 5.43
CA TYR A 75 6.44 -17.77 5.34
C TYR A 75 6.55 -17.41 3.86
N ILE A 76 5.69 -16.52 3.37
CA ILE A 76 5.54 -16.23 1.95
C ILE A 76 5.76 -14.75 1.69
N LEU A 77 6.64 -14.44 0.74
CA LEU A 77 6.88 -13.09 0.27
C LEU A 77 6.48 -12.97 -1.20
N VAL A 78 5.67 -11.96 -1.50
CA VAL A 78 5.27 -11.60 -2.87
C VAL A 78 5.59 -10.13 -3.12
N LYS A 79 6.18 -9.82 -4.27
CA LYS A 79 6.31 -8.46 -4.80
C LYS A 79 5.60 -8.39 -6.14
N LYS A 80 4.64 -7.48 -6.28
CA LYS A 80 3.92 -7.20 -7.53
C LYS A 80 4.28 -5.79 -8.01
N LYS A 81 4.45 -5.63 -9.33
CA LYS A 81 4.37 -4.34 -10.01
C LYS A 81 2.94 -4.13 -10.48
N ILE A 82 2.39 -2.95 -10.20
CA ILE A 82 1.01 -2.58 -10.51
C ILE A 82 1.04 -1.54 -11.64
N PHE A 83 0.23 -1.78 -12.66
CA PHE A 83 -0.02 -0.85 -13.74
C PHE A 83 -1.45 -0.32 -13.55
N THR A 84 -1.56 0.96 -13.22
CA THR A 84 -2.86 1.61 -13.13
C THR A 84 -3.49 1.68 -14.50
N GLY A 85 -4.80 1.46 -14.57
CA GLY A 85 -5.54 1.59 -15.82
C GLY A 85 -5.36 2.99 -16.41
N GLU A 86 -5.25 3.06 -17.72
CA GLU A 86 -5.02 4.29 -18.46
C GLU A 86 -5.95 4.34 -19.68
N TYR A 87 -6.07 5.52 -20.28
CA TYR A 87 -6.86 5.71 -21.48
C TYR A 87 -5.90 5.87 -22.65
N ASP A 88 -6.02 5.01 -23.66
CA ASP A 88 -5.26 5.17 -24.89
C ASP A 88 -5.83 6.37 -25.66
N GLN A 89 -5.08 7.47 -25.69
CA GLN A 89 -5.52 8.70 -26.35
C GLN A 89 -5.65 8.58 -27.88
N LYS A 90 -5.03 7.56 -28.50
CA LYS A 90 -5.09 7.34 -29.96
C LYS A 90 -6.29 6.51 -30.36
N THR A 91 -6.60 5.45 -29.60
CA THR A 91 -7.69 4.52 -29.93
C THR A 91 -8.99 4.86 -29.21
N GLY A 92 -8.91 5.62 -28.11
CA GLY A 92 -10.06 5.90 -27.25
C GLY A 92 -10.47 4.72 -26.36
N GLU A 93 -9.62 3.70 -26.25
CA GLU A 93 -9.91 2.51 -25.45
C GLU A 93 -9.37 2.64 -24.02
N LYS A 94 -10.13 2.11 -23.07
CA LYS A 94 -9.69 1.95 -21.69
C LYS A 94 -8.77 0.74 -21.60
N ILE A 95 -7.55 0.96 -21.12
CA ILE A 95 -6.63 -0.10 -20.72
C ILE A 95 -6.90 -0.39 -19.25
N ASP A 96 -7.35 -1.61 -18.96
CA ASP A 96 -7.63 -2.02 -17.59
C ASP A 96 -6.36 -2.14 -16.74
N SER A 97 -6.55 -2.02 -15.42
CA SER A 97 -5.49 -2.20 -14.45
C SER A 97 -4.94 -3.63 -14.56
N ARG A 98 -3.63 -3.77 -14.42
CA ARG A 98 -2.97 -5.09 -14.45
C ARG A 98 -1.82 -5.13 -13.47
N PHE A 99 -1.33 -6.32 -13.16
CA PHE A 99 -0.12 -6.49 -12.36
C PHE A 99 0.78 -7.58 -12.92
N THR A 100 2.04 -7.53 -12.51
CA THR A 100 3.02 -8.58 -12.76
C THR A 100 3.66 -8.99 -11.44
N VAL A 101 3.71 -10.29 -11.18
CA VAL A 101 4.44 -10.84 -10.03
C VAL A 101 5.93 -10.79 -10.36
N LEU A 102 6.68 -9.96 -9.64
CA LEU A 102 8.14 -9.85 -9.79
C LEU A 102 8.86 -10.87 -8.90
N VAL A 103 8.34 -11.09 -7.69
CA VAL A 103 8.89 -12.04 -6.72
C VAL A 103 7.75 -12.81 -6.09
N GLN A 104 7.90 -14.12 -5.99
CA GLN A 104 7.07 -14.99 -5.16
C GLN A 104 7.94 -16.11 -4.63
N LYS A 105 8.24 -16.08 -3.33
CA LYS A 105 9.11 -17.07 -2.70
C LYS A 105 8.67 -17.38 -1.29
N ASN A 106 9.01 -18.58 -0.83
CA ASN A 106 9.02 -18.87 0.60
C ASN A 106 10.28 -18.26 1.21
N PHE A 107 10.21 -17.83 2.46
CA PHE A 107 11.36 -17.38 3.24
C PHE A 107 11.47 -18.16 4.56
N THR A 108 12.56 -17.96 5.28
CA THR A 108 12.85 -18.73 6.49
C THR A 108 12.19 -18.12 7.72
N GLN A 109 11.96 -18.94 8.75
CA GLN A 109 11.57 -18.45 10.08
C GLN A 109 12.58 -17.43 10.63
N LYS A 110 13.88 -17.62 10.38
CA LYS A 110 14.93 -16.67 10.79
C LYS A 110 14.71 -15.29 10.15
N GLN A 111 14.41 -15.23 8.86
CA GLN A 111 14.07 -13.98 8.16
C GLN A 111 12.77 -13.38 8.68
N TYR A 112 11.77 -14.20 9.03
CA TYR A 112 10.55 -13.72 9.66
C TYR A 112 10.81 -13.08 11.03
N VAL A 113 11.64 -13.69 11.87
CA VAL A 113 12.06 -13.11 13.16
C VAL A 113 12.79 -11.78 12.97
N GLN A 114 13.63 -11.66 11.94
CA GLN A 114 14.28 -10.38 11.61
C GLN A 114 13.26 -9.33 11.17
N PHE A 115 12.26 -9.73 10.40
CA PHE A 115 11.17 -8.85 9.96
C PHE A 115 10.31 -8.37 11.14
N THR A 116 9.88 -9.26 12.03
CA THR A 116 9.08 -8.88 13.20
C THR A 116 9.89 -8.04 14.19
N LYS A 117 11.19 -8.32 14.34
CA LYS A 117 12.11 -7.46 15.10
C LYS A 117 12.18 -6.05 14.50
N LEU A 118 12.35 -5.94 13.18
CA LEU A 118 12.32 -4.65 12.49
C LEU A 118 11.01 -3.90 12.76
N LEU A 119 9.85 -4.57 12.66
CA LEU A 119 8.56 -3.93 12.96
C LEU A 119 8.48 -3.44 14.41
N SER A 120 8.93 -4.26 15.36
CA SER A 120 8.93 -3.93 16.80
C SER A 120 9.82 -2.72 17.11
N GLU A 121 11.05 -2.70 16.60
CA GLU A 121 12.00 -1.58 16.79
C GLU A 121 11.51 -0.25 16.19
N ASN A 122 10.61 -0.32 15.20
CA ASN A 122 9.99 0.86 14.59
C ASN A 122 8.57 1.09 15.15
N HIS A 123 8.21 0.48 16.28
CA HIS A 123 6.93 0.61 16.98
C HIS A 123 5.69 0.37 16.09
N PHE A 124 5.80 -0.43 15.05
CA PHE A 124 4.81 -0.54 13.97
C PHE A 124 3.37 -0.77 14.44
N TRP A 125 3.15 -1.68 15.38
CA TRP A 125 1.80 -2.02 15.86
C TRP A 125 1.23 -1.03 16.88
N ILE A 126 2.05 -0.10 17.36
CA ILE A 126 1.69 0.89 18.39
C ILE A 126 1.61 2.28 17.75
N ASN A 127 2.35 2.51 16.66
CA ASN A 127 2.43 3.77 15.97
C ASN A 127 1.20 3.97 15.07
N ASN A 128 0.25 4.78 15.55
CA ASN A 128 -0.94 5.18 14.81
C ASN A 128 -0.96 6.70 14.50
N ASP A 129 0.03 7.44 14.97
CA ASP A 129 0.18 8.89 14.80
C ASP A 129 1.65 9.21 14.54
N TYR A 130 1.98 9.53 13.29
CA TYR A 130 3.34 9.86 12.86
C TYR A 130 3.31 11.08 11.94
N ASP A 131 4.35 11.90 12.04
CA ASP A 131 4.44 13.15 11.30
C ASP A 131 4.56 12.90 9.80
N VAL A 132 3.51 13.28 9.06
CA VAL A 132 3.54 13.39 7.61
C VAL A 132 3.73 14.87 7.26
N PRO A 133 4.80 15.24 6.53
CA PRO A 133 5.02 16.63 6.15
C PRO A 133 3.80 17.22 5.43
N SER A 134 3.37 18.42 5.84
CA SER A 134 2.18 19.09 5.28
C SER A 134 2.37 19.54 3.83
N THR A 135 3.60 19.58 3.34
CA THR A 135 3.94 19.98 1.98
C THR A 135 4.97 19.02 1.39
N CYS A 136 4.61 18.35 0.30
CA CYS A 136 5.51 17.53 -0.49
C CYS A 136 5.06 17.50 -1.95
N THR A 137 6.05 17.41 -2.83
CA THR A 137 5.88 17.51 -4.28
C THR A 137 6.34 16.25 -5.00
N ASP A 138 6.61 15.15 -4.26
CA ASP A 138 7.11 13.92 -4.86
C ASP A 138 6.01 13.09 -5.56
N GLY A 139 4.74 13.41 -5.29
CA GLY A 139 3.58 12.74 -5.89
C GLY A 139 3.59 11.24 -5.65
N SER A 140 4.05 10.80 -4.47
CA SER A 140 4.22 9.40 -4.14
C SER A 140 3.80 9.10 -2.72
N GLY A 141 3.38 7.87 -2.48
CA GLY A 141 2.86 7.48 -1.19
C GLY A 141 3.04 6.02 -0.89
N ILE A 142 2.82 5.69 0.38
CA ILE A 142 2.85 4.35 0.93
C ILE A 142 1.59 4.16 1.75
N PHE A 143 0.96 3.02 1.52
CA PHE A 143 -0.22 2.57 2.22
C PHE A 143 0.00 1.15 2.73
N ILE A 144 -0.28 0.93 4.02
CA ILE A 144 -0.04 -0.35 4.67
C ILE A 144 -1.34 -0.86 5.28
N HIS A 145 -1.64 -2.13 4.99
CA HIS A 145 -2.59 -2.95 5.72
C HIS A 145 -1.85 -4.08 6.42
N ALA A 146 -2.07 -4.24 7.72
CA ALA A 146 -1.57 -5.38 8.46
C ALA A 146 -2.69 -6.03 9.27
N LEU A 147 -2.73 -7.35 9.25
CA LEU A 147 -3.72 -8.16 9.94
C LEU A 147 -3.03 -9.27 10.72
N LYS A 148 -3.41 -9.40 11.99
CA LYS A 148 -3.15 -10.55 12.84
C LYS A 148 -4.39 -10.84 13.67
N LYS A 149 -4.39 -11.88 14.49
CA LYS A 149 -5.55 -12.21 15.32
C LYS A 149 -6.06 -10.98 16.09
N ASN A 150 -7.36 -10.71 15.95
CA ASN A 150 -8.09 -9.64 16.63
C ASN A 150 -7.53 -8.21 16.42
N SER A 151 -6.58 -8.01 15.50
CA SER A 151 -5.90 -6.71 15.31
C SER A 151 -5.75 -6.40 13.83
N PHE A 152 -6.18 -5.21 13.44
CA PHE A 152 -6.00 -4.69 12.09
C PHE A 152 -5.40 -3.28 12.18
N LEU A 153 -4.36 -3.04 11.39
CA LEU A 153 -3.68 -1.76 11.31
C LEU A 153 -3.75 -1.24 9.88
N LYS A 154 -4.04 0.06 9.74
CA LYS A 154 -4.05 0.81 8.50
C LYS A 154 -3.22 2.07 8.67
N MET A 155 -2.24 2.28 7.80
CA MET A 155 -1.41 3.49 7.78
C MET A 155 -1.26 4.00 6.36
N SER A 156 -1.30 5.32 6.19
CA SER A 156 -1.10 5.99 4.90
C SER A 156 -0.37 7.30 5.10
N ASN A 157 0.69 7.54 4.33
CA ASN A 157 1.32 8.87 4.25
C ASN A 157 0.73 9.71 3.10
N GLY A 158 -0.41 9.29 2.54
CA GLY A 158 -1.10 10.00 1.46
C GLY A 158 -0.24 10.10 0.21
N ASN A 159 -0.04 11.33 -0.28
CA ASN A 159 0.79 11.65 -1.45
C ASN A 159 2.18 12.16 -1.05
N CYS A 160 2.65 11.73 0.12
CA CYS A 160 3.83 12.28 0.77
C CYS A 160 4.79 11.20 1.26
N SER A 161 5.85 10.91 0.49
CA SER A 161 6.81 9.87 0.85
C SER A 161 8.27 10.37 0.83
N PRO A 162 8.62 11.48 1.51
CA PRO A 162 9.98 11.99 1.52
C PRO A 162 10.95 10.98 2.15
N LYS A 163 12.24 11.08 1.80
CA LYS A 163 13.24 10.03 2.10
C LYS A 163 13.28 9.61 3.57
N HIS A 164 13.14 10.57 4.49
CA HIS A 164 13.26 10.38 5.93
C HIS A 164 11.92 10.22 6.65
N GLU A 165 10.80 10.20 5.93
CA GLU A 165 9.49 9.92 6.52
C GLU A 165 9.41 8.46 6.99
N TYR A 166 8.58 8.23 8.01
CA TYR A 166 8.50 6.96 8.73
C TYR A 166 8.17 5.77 7.81
N LEU A 167 7.06 5.82 7.06
CA LEU A 167 6.66 4.74 6.17
C LEU A 167 7.65 4.52 5.04
N ASN A 168 8.23 5.59 4.48
CA ASN A 168 9.25 5.45 3.46
C ASN A 168 10.53 4.80 4.00
N THR A 169 10.97 5.19 5.19
CA THR A 169 12.12 4.57 5.87
C THR A 169 11.85 3.09 6.16
N LEU A 170 10.66 2.77 6.67
CA LEU A 170 10.25 1.40 6.95
C LEU A 170 10.21 0.56 5.66
N TYR A 171 9.64 1.09 4.58
CA TYR A 171 9.58 0.43 3.28
C TYR A 171 10.97 0.09 2.73
N GLN A 172 11.93 1.01 2.86
CA GLN A 172 13.32 0.76 2.44
C GLN A 172 13.95 -0.37 3.26
N LYS A 173 13.85 -0.31 4.60
CA LYS A 173 14.39 -1.37 5.48
C LYS A 173 13.79 -2.75 5.18
N ILE A 174 12.49 -2.81 4.84
CA ILE A 174 11.82 -4.07 4.45
C ILE A 174 12.35 -4.57 3.10
N THR A 175 12.45 -3.68 2.12
CA THR A 175 13.03 -3.99 0.80
C THR A 175 14.45 -4.54 0.92
N GLU A 176 15.29 -3.90 1.74
CA GLU A 176 16.67 -4.31 2.04
C GLU A 176 16.71 -5.68 2.74
N LEU A 177 15.90 -5.89 3.77
CA LEU A 177 15.86 -7.16 4.52
C LEU A 177 15.59 -8.37 3.62
N PHE A 178 14.76 -8.20 2.59
CA PHE A 178 14.35 -9.28 1.70
C PHE A 178 15.08 -9.31 0.35
N ASN A 179 15.98 -8.36 0.11
CA ASN A 179 16.68 -8.14 -1.17
C ASN A 179 15.70 -8.03 -2.36
N LEU A 180 14.77 -7.09 -2.26
CA LEU A 180 13.66 -6.89 -3.22
C LEU A 180 13.91 -5.83 -4.28
#